data_AF-A0AA40DS70-F1
#
_entry.id   AF-A0AA40DS70-F1
#
_cell.length_a   1.000
_cell.length_b   1.000
_cell.length_c   1.000
_cell.angle_alpha   90.00
_cell.angle_beta   90.00
_cell.angle_gamma   90.00
#
_symmetry.space_group_name_H-M   'P 1'
#
loop_
_entity.id
_entity.type
_entity.pdbx_description
1 polymer ?
#
loop_
_entity_poly.entity_id
_entity_poly.type
_entity_poly.pdbx_seq_one_letter_code
_entity_poly.pdbx_strand_id
1 'polypeptide(L)'
;MLGPAGERYQIINGEIVVDSRSLQVDRHARAAQEAGELEEHEENDFTHHTTTATYLRRKTKPQQWTDEETDKFFWALSAFGTDFDTISRMFPGKSRKHVKLKFNREERASPARISDALVGRKKVGMDMDEYKRATGKEYQTAEAIYAEQKEAEDKFEAEQRAIAEAKAEEERLRKEALFGNPNAAEAEGQGGARKKKGRGRKKMQEATW
;
A
#
# COMPACT_ATOMS: atom_id res chain seq x y z
N MET A 1 29.55 -11.87 -12.32
CA MET A 1 28.37 -12.72 -12.63
C MET A 1 27.54 -12.87 -11.37
N LEU A 2 26.25 -12.55 -11.43
CA LEU A 2 25.31 -12.72 -10.33
C LEU A 2 25.33 -14.21 -9.90
N GLY A 3 25.56 -14.47 -8.61
CA GLY A 3 25.36 -15.80 -8.05
C GLY A 3 23.90 -16.25 -8.27
N PRO A 4 23.65 -17.52 -8.59
CA PRO A 4 22.33 -17.99 -8.96
C PRO A 4 21.29 -17.75 -7.87
N ALA A 5 20.05 -17.43 -8.28
CA ALA A 5 18.93 -17.15 -7.36
C ALA A 5 18.23 -18.40 -6.84
N GLY A 6 18.74 -19.58 -7.19
CA GLY A 6 18.26 -20.86 -6.73
C GLY A 6 19.34 -21.92 -6.95
N GLU A 7 19.03 -23.13 -6.49
CA GLU A 7 19.92 -24.27 -6.60
C GLU A 7 20.21 -24.60 -8.06
N ARG A 8 21.49 -24.85 -8.37
CA ARG A 8 21.95 -25.33 -9.67
C ARG A 8 22.45 -26.76 -9.53
N TYR A 9 22.27 -27.52 -10.61
CA TYR A 9 22.70 -28.91 -10.70
C TYR A 9 23.68 -29.03 -11.87
N GLN A 10 24.77 -29.77 -11.68
CA GLN A 10 25.78 -30.04 -12.70
C GLN A 10 25.94 -31.56 -12.87
N ILE A 11 26.15 -32.01 -14.11
CA ILE A 11 26.39 -33.43 -14.39
C ILE A 11 27.90 -33.65 -14.39
N ILE A 12 28.40 -34.40 -13.42
CA ILE A 12 29.81 -34.79 -13.32
C ILE A 12 29.86 -36.31 -13.43
N ASN A 13 30.55 -36.83 -14.45
CA ASN A 13 30.69 -38.27 -14.72
C ASN A 13 29.35 -39.02 -14.90
N GLY A 14 28.32 -38.36 -15.44
CA GLY A 14 27.00 -38.96 -15.68
C GLY A 14 26.06 -38.95 -14.47
N GLU A 15 26.51 -38.42 -13.33
CA GLU A 15 25.69 -38.24 -12.12
C GLU A 15 25.30 -36.77 -11.96
N ILE A 16 24.03 -36.51 -11.60
CA ILE A 16 23.50 -35.17 -11.34
C ILE A 16 23.88 -34.78 -9.90
N VAL A 17 24.75 -33.78 -9.75
CA VAL A 17 25.25 -33.31 -8.45
C VAL A 17 24.84 -31.85 -8.23
N VAL A 18 24.41 -31.52 -7.02
CA VAL A 18 24.07 -30.14 -6.62
C VAL A 18 25.34 -29.28 -6.58
N ASP A 19 25.31 -28.13 -7.23
CA ASP A 19 26.39 -27.15 -7.21
C ASP A 19 26.42 -26.46 -5.84
N SER A 20 27.39 -26.83 -5.01
CA SER A 20 27.59 -26.26 -3.66
C SER A 20 27.66 -24.73 -3.62
N ARG A 21 28.11 -24.07 -4.69
CA ARG A 21 28.19 -22.60 -4.78
C ARG A 21 26.83 -21.94 -4.96
N SER A 22 25.82 -22.70 -5.38
CA SER A 22 24.45 -22.23 -5.56
C SER A 22 23.59 -22.35 -4.30
N LEU A 23 24.06 -23.06 -3.28
CA LEU A 23 23.34 -23.28 -2.02
C LEU A 23 23.33 -22.02 -1.13
N GLN A 24 24.27 -21.09 -1.36
CA GLN A 24 24.38 -19.85 -0.62
C GLN A 24 24.20 -18.65 -1.55
N VAL A 25 23.31 -17.75 -1.17
CA VAL A 25 23.11 -16.47 -1.87
C VAL A 25 23.99 -15.41 -1.23
N ASP A 26 24.93 -14.88 -2.00
CA ASP A 26 25.69 -13.70 -1.59
C ASP A 26 24.83 -12.44 -1.75
N ARG A 27 24.27 -11.98 -0.63
CA ARG A 27 23.46 -10.76 -0.56
C ARG A 27 24.29 -9.50 -0.80
N HIS A 28 25.57 -9.49 -0.42
CA HIS A 28 26.45 -8.34 -0.59
C HIS A 28 26.83 -8.14 -2.05
N ALA A 29 27.18 -9.22 -2.76
CA ALA A 29 27.46 -9.15 -4.19
C ALA A 29 26.24 -8.71 -5.02
N ARG A 30 25.02 -9.05 -4.58
CA ARG A 30 23.78 -8.56 -5.20
C ARG A 30 23.55 -7.08 -4.92
N ALA A 31 23.66 -6.67 -3.66
CA ALA A 31 23.52 -5.27 -3.28
C ALA A 31 24.55 -4.38 -4.00
N ALA A 32 25.79 -4.84 -4.18
CA ALA A 32 26.82 -4.10 -4.90
C ALA A 32 26.53 -3.95 -6.40
N GLN A 33 25.91 -4.95 -7.05
CA GLN A 33 25.49 -4.83 -8.45
C GLN A 33 24.22 -3.97 -8.60
N GLU A 34 23.32 -4.02 -7.63
CA GLU A 34 22.09 -3.19 -7.59
C GLU A 34 22.39 -1.72 -7.28
N ALA A 35 23.40 -1.45 -6.44
CA ALA A 35 23.89 -0.10 -6.15
C ALA A 35 24.38 0.63 -7.41
N GLY A 36 24.77 -0.11 -8.46
CA GLY A 36 25.18 0.45 -9.73
C GLY A 36 26.43 1.34 -9.62
N GLU A 37 26.49 2.36 -10.47
CA GLU A 37 27.55 3.37 -10.43
C GLU A 37 27.18 4.44 -9.39
N LEU A 38 27.92 4.45 -8.28
CA LEU A 38 27.75 5.45 -7.23
C LEU A 38 28.54 6.72 -7.58
N GLU A 39 27.91 7.88 -7.44
CA GLU A 39 28.58 9.17 -7.62
C GLU A 39 29.44 9.49 -6.40
N GLU A 40 30.73 9.69 -6.61
CA GLU A 40 31.66 10.12 -5.57
C GLU A 40 31.57 11.64 -5.38
N HIS A 41 31.08 12.08 -4.21
CA HIS A 41 30.99 13.50 -3.83
C HIS A 41 32.05 13.82 -2.79
N GLU A 42 32.88 14.83 -3.05
CA GLU A 42 33.82 15.36 -2.04
C GLU A 42 33.06 16.23 -1.03
N GLU A 43 33.04 15.81 0.24
CA GLU A 43 32.37 16.54 1.32
C GLU A 43 33.26 17.67 1.87
N ASN A 44 32.67 18.83 2.14
CA ASN A 44 33.33 19.98 2.78
C ASN A 44 32.41 20.57 3.86
N ASP A 45 32.93 21.34 4.80
CA ASP A 45 32.16 21.93 5.91
C ASP A 45 30.96 22.78 5.44
N PHE A 46 31.00 23.25 4.19
CA PHE A 46 29.91 24.01 3.56
C PHE A 46 28.92 23.16 2.75
N THR A 47 29.23 21.90 2.43
CA THR A 47 28.32 21.03 1.64
C THR A 47 27.12 20.55 2.45
N HIS A 48 27.24 20.53 3.78
CA HIS A 48 26.20 20.06 4.70
C HIS A 48 25.72 21.14 5.67
N HIS A 49 25.42 22.34 5.15
CA HIS A 49 24.79 23.37 5.97
C HIS A 49 23.37 22.97 6.38
N THR A 50 23.22 22.62 7.66
CA THR A 50 21.93 22.30 8.26
C THR A 50 21.42 23.50 9.06
N THR A 51 20.14 23.81 8.88
CA THR A 51 19.40 24.79 9.67
C THR A 51 18.25 24.08 10.38
N THR A 52 17.60 24.74 11.34
CA THR A 52 16.41 24.21 12.01
C THR A 52 15.28 23.85 11.03
N ALA A 53 15.26 24.43 9.82
CA ALA A 53 14.26 24.14 8.80
C ALA A 53 14.65 22.99 7.83
N THR A 54 15.90 22.50 7.85
CA THR A 54 16.42 21.56 6.85
C THR A 54 15.65 20.22 6.84
N TYR A 55 15.35 19.68 8.02
CA TYR A 55 14.62 18.42 8.17
C TYR A 55 13.14 18.61 8.52
N LEU A 56 12.67 19.85 8.62
CA LEU A 56 11.28 20.12 8.92
C LEU A 56 10.43 19.81 7.67
N ARG A 57 9.25 19.21 7.86
CA ARG A 57 8.29 19.01 6.76
C ARG A 57 7.98 20.37 6.14
N ARG A 58 8.57 20.65 4.97
CA ARG A 58 8.34 21.92 4.28
C ARG A 58 6.85 22.05 4.03
N LYS A 59 6.25 23.14 4.51
CA LYS A 59 4.94 23.54 4.03
C LYS A 59 5.06 23.66 2.51
N THR A 60 4.13 23.02 1.81
CA THR A 60 4.06 23.06 0.34
C THR A 60 4.29 24.51 -0.07
N LYS A 61 5.32 24.76 -0.91
CA LYS A 61 5.75 26.12 -1.24
C LYS A 61 4.48 26.90 -1.62
N PRO A 62 4.24 28.10 -1.06
CA PRO A 62 3.07 28.89 -1.42
C PRO A 62 3.18 29.18 -2.90
N GLN A 63 2.47 28.39 -3.70
CA GLN A 63 2.51 28.59 -5.13
C GLN A 63 1.84 29.92 -5.40
N GLN A 64 2.56 30.80 -6.10
CA GLN A 64 2.05 32.10 -6.48
C GLN A 64 0.79 31.89 -7.33
N TRP A 65 -0.26 32.64 -7.02
CA TRP A 65 -1.49 32.66 -7.79
C TRP A 65 -1.37 33.77 -8.81
N THR A 66 -1.46 33.42 -10.09
CA THR A 66 -1.61 34.43 -11.13
C THR A 66 -3.04 34.99 -11.12
N ASP A 67 -3.25 36.12 -11.77
CA ASP A 67 -4.58 36.71 -11.89
C ASP A 67 -5.51 35.78 -12.70
N GLU A 68 -4.99 35.15 -13.75
CA GLU A 68 -5.68 34.12 -14.53
C GLU A 68 -6.09 32.91 -13.68
N GLU A 69 -5.19 32.40 -12.82
CA GLU A 69 -5.52 31.31 -11.90
C GLU A 69 -6.57 31.74 -10.86
N THR A 70 -6.56 33.01 -10.47
CA THR A 70 -7.52 33.57 -9.52
C THR A 70 -8.90 33.67 -10.14
N ASP A 71 -9.00 34.11 -11.40
CA ASP A 71 -10.27 34.16 -12.13
C ASP A 71 -10.83 32.76 -12.37
N LYS A 72 -9.96 31.81 -12.76
CA LYS A 72 -10.32 30.39 -12.86
C LYS A 72 -10.78 29.82 -11.52
N PHE A 73 -10.21 30.28 -10.40
CA PHE A 73 -10.64 29.87 -9.06
C PHE A 73 -12.06 30.35 -8.74
N PHE A 74 -12.41 31.59 -9.06
CA PHE A 74 -13.77 32.09 -8.85
C PHE A 74 -14.78 31.41 -9.79
N TRP A 75 -14.38 31.12 -11.02
CA TRP A 75 -15.17 30.30 -11.94
C TRP A 75 -15.43 28.91 -11.37
N ALA A 76 -14.37 28.23 -10.91
CA ALA A 76 -14.43 26.92 -10.29
C ALA A 76 -15.29 26.90 -9.02
N LEU A 77 -15.18 27.94 -8.18
CA LEU A 77 -15.98 28.11 -6.97
C LEU A 77 -17.47 28.27 -7.29
N SER A 78 -17.80 28.93 -8.41
CA SER A 78 -19.18 29.10 -8.86
C SER A 78 -19.78 27.79 -9.42
N ALA A 79 -18.96 26.98 -10.09
CA ALA A 79 -19.37 25.71 -10.67
C ALA A 79 -19.50 24.60 -9.60
N PHE A 80 -18.46 24.40 -8.78
CA PHE A 80 -18.35 23.26 -7.85
C PHE A 80 -18.70 23.61 -6.39
N GLY A 81 -18.80 24.89 -6.03
CA GLY A 81 -18.98 25.32 -4.66
C GLY A 81 -17.71 25.09 -3.82
N THR A 82 -17.87 24.70 -2.55
CA THR A 82 -16.74 24.58 -1.59
C THR A 82 -16.00 23.23 -1.65
N ASP A 83 -16.16 22.45 -2.72
CA ASP A 83 -15.37 21.23 -2.90
C ASP A 83 -13.95 21.56 -3.38
N PHE A 84 -13.08 21.83 -2.42
CA PHE A 84 -11.69 22.18 -2.67
C PHE A 84 -10.87 21.03 -3.28
N ASP A 85 -11.30 19.77 -3.15
CA ASP A 85 -10.56 18.65 -3.73
C ASP A 85 -10.77 18.61 -5.24
N THR A 86 -12.03 18.65 -5.66
CA THR A 86 -12.42 18.75 -7.07
C THR A 86 -11.80 19.98 -7.73
N ILE A 87 -11.88 21.14 -7.08
CA ILE A 87 -11.26 22.37 -7.60
C ILE A 87 -9.75 22.21 -7.74
N SER A 88 -9.07 21.57 -6.78
CA SER A 88 -7.60 21.42 -6.84
C SER A 88 -7.12 20.62 -8.04
N ARG A 89 -7.92 19.67 -8.54
CA ARG A 89 -7.57 18.85 -9.70
C ARG A 89 -7.49 19.67 -10.99
N MET A 90 -8.16 20.83 -11.07
CA MET A 90 -8.11 21.74 -12.22
C MET A 90 -6.87 22.65 -12.25
N PHE A 91 -6.07 22.64 -11.18
CA PHE A 91 -4.87 23.45 -11.04
C PHE A 91 -3.64 22.56 -10.85
N PRO A 92 -2.82 22.33 -11.89
CA PRO A 92 -1.62 21.52 -11.76
C PRO A 92 -0.67 22.12 -10.72
N GLY A 93 -0.13 21.29 -9.83
CA GLY A 93 0.76 21.71 -8.75
C GLY A 93 0.10 22.41 -7.56
N LYS A 94 -1.21 22.69 -7.59
CA LYS A 94 -1.96 23.23 -6.44
C LYS A 94 -2.74 22.12 -5.74
N SER A 95 -2.31 21.74 -4.53
CA SER A 95 -3.09 20.81 -3.69
C SER A 95 -4.36 21.45 -3.10
N ARG A 96 -5.32 20.62 -2.67
CA ARG A 96 -6.53 21.02 -1.90
C ARG A 96 -6.25 22.06 -0.81
N LYS A 97 -5.13 21.93 -0.10
CA LYS A 97 -4.72 22.85 0.96
C LYS A 97 -4.48 24.27 0.43
N HIS A 98 -3.88 24.41 -0.76
CA HIS A 98 -3.65 25.72 -1.39
C HIS A 98 -4.95 26.38 -1.80
N VAL A 99 -5.89 25.61 -2.36
CA VAL A 99 -7.22 26.12 -2.74
C VAL A 99 -7.96 26.63 -1.51
N LYS A 100 -7.94 25.90 -0.40
CA LYS A 100 -8.51 26.37 0.88
C LYS A 100 -7.81 27.64 1.39
N LEU A 101 -6.48 27.70 1.34
CA LEU A 101 -5.72 28.89 1.73
C LEU A 101 -6.09 30.11 0.86
N LYS A 102 -6.28 29.91 -0.45
CA LYS A 102 -6.75 30.93 -1.38
C LYS A 102 -8.15 31.40 -1.03
N PHE A 103 -9.10 30.48 -0.80
CA PHE A 103 -10.45 30.82 -0.33
C PHE A 103 -10.41 31.69 0.92
N ASN A 104 -9.69 31.28 1.97
CA ASN A 104 -9.58 32.05 3.21
C ASN A 104 -8.94 33.44 3.01
N ARG A 105 -8.01 33.57 2.06
CA ARG A 105 -7.38 34.85 1.72
C ARG A 105 -8.37 35.77 0.99
N GLU A 106 -9.09 35.24 0.01
CA GLU A 106 -10.08 35.98 -0.78
C GLU A 106 -11.31 36.35 0.04
N GLU A 107 -11.74 35.50 0.98
CA GLU A 107 -12.82 35.82 1.92
C GLU A 107 -12.50 37.04 2.77
N ARG A 108 -11.24 37.18 3.20
CA ARG A 108 -10.76 38.35 3.97
C ARG A 108 -10.56 39.58 3.10
N ALA A 109 -10.06 39.41 1.87
CA ALA A 109 -9.74 40.52 0.98
C ALA A 109 -10.95 41.05 0.21
N SER A 110 -11.89 40.19 -0.14
CA SER A 110 -13.03 40.49 -1.02
C SER A 110 -14.23 39.57 -0.73
N PRO A 111 -14.90 39.74 0.42
CA PRO A 111 -16.02 38.89 0.83
C PRO A 111 -17.19 38.93 -0.17
N ALA A 112 -17.42 40.08 -0.82
CA ALA A 112 -18.47 40.22 -1.83
C ALA A 112 -18.25 39.31 -3.04
N ARG A 113 -17.00 39.10 -3.48
CA ARG A 113 -16.66 38.26 -4.64
C ARG A 113 -16.89 36.78 -4.35
N ILE A 114 -16.62 36.34 -3.12
CA ILE A 114 -16.92 34.98 -2.65
C ILE A 114 -18.43 34.78 -2.52
N SER A 115 -19.14 35.75 -1.95
CA SER A 115 -20.60 35.70 -1.83
C SER A 115 -21.29 35.64 -3.20
N ASP A 116 -20.82 36.39 -4.20
CA ASP A 116 -21.37 36.35 -5.56
C ASP A 116 -21.12 34.98 -6.21
N ALA A 117 -19.93 34.41 -6.05
CA ALA A 117 -19.62 33.07 -6.57
C ALA A 117 -20.46 31.96 -5.92
N LEU A 118 -20.75 32.05 -4.62
CA LEU A 118 -21.43 30.98 -3.88
C LEU A 118 -22.96 31.12 -3.83
N VAL A 119 -23.46 32.34 -3.62
CA VAL A 119 -24.89 32.64 -3.39
C VAL A 119 -25.54 33.29 -4.62
N GLY A 120 -24.74 33.90 -5.50
CA GLY A 120 -25.24 34.54 -6.71
C GLY A 120 -25.95 33.57 -7.65
N ARG A 121 -26.63 34.12 -8.67
CA ARG A 121 -27.20 33.31 -9.75
C ARG A 121 -26.06 32.51 -10.38
N LYS A 122 -26.10 31.17 -10.27
CA LYS A 122 -25.14 30.27 -10.90
C LYS A 122 -25.10 30.54 -12.40
N LYS A 123 -24.14 31.35 -12.85
CA LYS A 123 -23.96 31.68 -14.27
C LYS A 123 -23.40 30.50 -15.07
N VAL A 124 -22.83 29.52 -14.38
CA VAL A 124 -22.14 28.35 -14.96
C VAL A 124 -22.76 27.09 -14.37
N GLY A 125 -23.28 26.22 -15.22
CA GLY A 125 -23.70 24.87 -14.85
C GLY A 125 -22.49 23.96 -14.66
N MET A 126 -22.63 22.90 -13.86
CA MET A 126 -21.59 21.89 -13.75
C MET A 126 -21.47 21.11 -15.07
N ASP A 127 -20.53 21.50 -15.92
CA ASP A 127 -20.20 20.75 -17.15
C ASP A 127 -19.04 19.79 -16.88
N MET A 128 -19.33 18.49 -16.96
CA MET A 128 -18.35 17.43 -16.76
C MET A 128 -17.32 17.39 -17.90
N ASP A 129 -17.68 17.79 -19.11
CA ASP A 129 -16.78 17.76 -20.26
C ASP A 129 -15.70 18.83 -20.15
N GLU A 130 -16.06 20.02 -19.66
CA GLU A 130 -15.10 21.07 -19.34
C GLU A 130 -14.14 20.64 -18.23
N TYR A 131 -14.65 19.97 -17.19
CA TYR A 131 -13.83 19.43 -16.12
C TYR A 131 -12.84 18.35 -16.59
N LYS A 132 -13.27 17.46 -17.49
CA LYS A 132 -12.39 16.47 -18.14
C LYS A 132 -11.26 17.15 -18.91
N ARG A 133 -11.58 18.15 -19.74
CA ARG A 133 -10.58 18.94 -20.49
C ARG A 133 -9.60 19.66 -19.57
N ALA A 134 -10.10 20.26 -18.50
CA ALA A 134 -9.26 21.00 -17.55
C ALA A 134 -8.34 20.10 -16.71
N THR A 135 -8.78 18.88 -16.41
CA THR A 135 -8.00 17.93 -15.59
C THR A 135 -7.16 16.95 -16.42
N GLY A 136 -7.45 16.79 -17.72
CA GLY A 136 -6.82 15.81 -18.60
C GLY A 136 -7.10 14.36 -18.17
N LYS A 137 -8.15 14.13 -17.37
CA LYS A 137 -8.48 12.82 -16.79
C LYS A 137 -9.79 12.30 -17.36
N GLU A 138 -9.78 11.02 -17.71
CA GLU A 138 -10.99 10.26 -18.00
C GLU A 138 -11.61 9.79 -16.70
N TYR A 139 -12.93 9.99 -16.58
CA TYR A 139 -13.72 9.54 -15.44
C TYR A 139 -14.72 8.51 -15.92
N GLN A 140 -14.74 7.35 -15.26
CA GLN A 140 -15.75 6.34 -15.48
C GLN A 140 -17.06 6.73 -14.79
N THR A 141 -18.16 6.12 -15.22
CA THR A 141 -19.45 6.28 -14.54
C THR A 141 -19.40 5.59 -13.17
N ALA A 142 -20.16 6.11 -12.20
CA ALA A 142 -20.22 5.52 -10.88
C ALA A 142 -20.71 4.06 -10.91
N GLU A 143 -21.65 3.76 -11.82
CA GLU A 143 -22.19 2.41 -12.02
C GLU A 143 -21.13 1.40 -12.44
N ALA A 144 -20.22 1.78 -13.34
CA ALA A 144 -19.12 0.91 -13.78
C ALA A 144 -18.15 0.61 -12.62
N ILE A 145 -17.81 1.64 -11.82
CA ILE A 145 -16.92 1.51 -10.66
C ILE A 145 -17.55 0.58 -9.61
N TYR A 146 -18.84 0.76 -9.31
CA TYR A 146 -19.53 -0.09 -8.32
C TYR A 146 -19.67 -1.54 -8.80
N ALA A 147 -19.91 -1.76 -10.09
CA ALA A 147 -19.96 -3.11 -10.66
C ALA A 147 -18.60 -3.81 -10.53
N GLU A 148 -17.50 -3.13 -10.88
CA GLU A 148 -16.14 -3.68 -10.75
C GLU A 148 -15.77 -3.99 -9.30
N GLN A 149 -16.08 -3.08 -8.37
CA GLN A 149 -15.84 -3.27 -6.94
C GLN A 149 -16.60 -4.48 -6.39
N LYS A 150 -17.88 -4.62 -6.77
CA LYS A 150 -18.69 -5.74 -6.35
C LYS A 150 -18.16 -7.07 -6.86
N GLU A 151 -17.77 -7.13 -8.14
CA GLU A 151 -17.15 -8.33 -8.70
C GLU A 151 -15.83 -8.70 -8.01
N ALA A 152 -15.03 -7.71 -7.62
CA ALA A 152 -13.80 -7.92 -6.87
C ALA A 152 -14.07 -8.43 -5.44
N GLU A 153 -15.06 -7.87 -4.76
CA GLU A 153 -15.50 -8.30 -3.44
C GLU A 153 -16.05 -9.74 -3.47
N ASP A 154 -16.88 -10.07 -4.45
CA ASP A 154 -17.46 -11.42 -4.62
C ASP A 154 -16.37 -12.48 -4.87
N LYS A 155 -15.35 -12.15 -5.70
CA LYS A 155 -14.20 -13.03 -5.94
C LYS A 155 -13.36 -13.23 -4.68
N PHE A 156 -13.05 -12.15 -3.98
CA PHE A 156 -12.28 -12.21 -2.74
C PHE A 156 -13.02 -13.03 -1.68
N GLU A 157 -14.34 -12.84 -1.53
CA GLU A 157 -15.13 -13.61 -0.58
C GLU A 157 -15.17 -15.10 -0.95
N ALA A 158 -15.33 -15.44 -2.23
CA ALA A 158 -15.28 -16.82 -2.70
C ALA A 158 -13.93 -17.50 -2.40
N GLU A 159 -12.81 -16.80 -2.65
CA GLU A 159 -11.47 -17.29 -2.32
C GLU A 159 -11.28 -17.49 -0.81
N GLN A 160 -11.72 -16.53 0.01
CA GLN A 160 -11.65 -16.65 1.48
C GLN A 160 -12.48 -17.82 1.99
N ARG A 161 -13.68 -18.04 1.44
CA ARG A 161 -14.52 -19.19 1.78
C ARG A 161 -13.86 -20.52 1.40
N ALA A 162 -13.27 -20.62 0.21
CA ALA A 162 -12.55 -21.82 -0.23
C ALA A 162 -11.32 -22.11 0.67
N ILE A 163 -10.57 -21.08 1.04
CA ILE A 163 -9.43 -21.21 1.97
C ILE A 163 -9.92 -21.64 3.37
N ALA A 164 -11.03 -21.08 3.85
CA ALA A 164 -11.60 -21.43 5.15
C ALA A 164 -12.13 -22.87 5.18
N GLU A 165 -12.79 -23.32 4.11
CA GLU A 165 -13.26 -24.69 3.95
C GLU A 165 -12.09 -25.67 3.88
N ALA A 166 -11.06 -25.39 3.05
CA ALA A 166 -9.85 -26.21 2.97
C ALA A 166 -9.13 -26.33 4.33
N LYS A 167 -9.02 -25.23 5.09
CA LYS A 167 -8.47 -25.23 6.45
C LYS A 167 -9.36 -26.02 7.42
N ALA A 168 -10.68 -25.91 7.31
CA ALA A 168 -11.61 -26.65 8.15
C ALA A 168 -11.54 -28.16 7.88
N GLU A 169 -11.41 -28.57 6.61
CA GLU A 169 -11.18 -29.96 6.23
C GLU A 169 -9.82 -30.48 6.73
N GLU A 170 -8.75 -29.70 6.57
CA GLU A 170 -7.43 -30.03 7.11
C GLU A 170 -7.48 -30.19 8.63
N GLU A 171 -8.17 -29.30 9.35
CA GLU A 171 -8.38 -29.41 10.79
C GLU A 171 -9.19 -30.65 11.19
N ARG A 172 -10.24 -30.99 10.42
CA ARG A 172 -11.06 -32.18 10.67
C ARG A 172 -10.23 -33.45 10.49
N LEU A 173 -9.48 -33.55 9.39
CA LEU A 173 -8.57 -34.66 9.14
C LEU A 173 -7.47 -34.74 10.21
N ARG A 174 -6.90 -33.61 10.61
CA ARG A 174 -5.92 -33.53 11.68
C ARG A 174 -6.50 -33.97 13.03
N LYS A 175 -7.73 -33.58 13.36
CA LYS A 175 -8.44 -34.03 14.57
C LYS A 175 -8.73 -35.53 14.52
N GLU A 176 -9.19 -36.05 13.39
CA GLU A 176 -9.45 -37.48 13.20
C GLU A 176 -8.17 -38.31 13.30
N ALA A 177 -7.05 -37.85 12.74
CA ALA A 177 -5.75 -38.50 12.88
C ALA A 177 -5.18 -38.45 14.32
N LEU A 178 -5.49 -37.39 15.09
CA LEU A 178 -5.00 -37.24 16.47
C LEU A 178 -5.86 -37.96 17.51
N PHE A 179 -7.17 -38.05 17.29
CA PHE A 179 -8.16 -38.62 18.21
C PHE A 179 -8.77 -39.93 17.72
N GLY A 180 -8.36 -40.42 16.54
CA GLY A 180 -8.66 -41.74 16.01
C GLY A 180 -8.14 -42.84 16.93
N ASN A 181 -9.05 -43.73 17.30
CA ASN A 181 -8.98 -44.64 18.44
C ASN A 181 -7.72 -45.56 18.46
N PRO A 182 -6.89 -45.56 19.52
CA PRO A 182 -5.88 -46.62 19.75
C PRO A 182 -6.51 -47.95 20.24
N ASN A 183 -7.83 -48.01 20.43
CA ASN A 183 -8.51 -49.09 21.14
C ASN A 183 -9.24 -50.10 20.23
N ALA A 184 -8.64 -50.43 19.07
CA ALA A 184 -9.09 -51.53 18.20
C ALA A 184 -8.02 -52.62 18.01
N ALA A 185 -6.84 -52.48 18.62
CA ALA A 185 -5.74 -53.45 18.53
C ALA A 185 -5.44 -54.19 19.84
N GLU A 186 -6.20 -53.96 20.91
CA GLU A 186 -6.04 -54.65 22.21
C GLU A 186 -7.31 -55.44 22.57
N ALA A 187 -7.66 -56.42 21.73
CA ALA A 187 -8.62 -57.48 22.09
C ALA A 187 -8.00 -58.89 21.93
N GLU A 188 -6.67 -59.00 21.92
CA GLU A 188 -5.96 -60.26 22.14
C GLU A 188 -4.72 -60.02 23.02
N GLY A 189 -4.60 -60.79 24.10
CA GLY A 189 -3.36 -60.89 24.88
C GLY A 189 -3.40 -60.22 26.26
N GLN A 190 -3.91 -60.94 27.26
CA GLN A 190 -3.58 -60.66 28.66
C GLN A 190 -2.07 -60.82 28.87
N GLY A 191 -1.37 -59.78 29.32
CA GLY A 191 0.01 -59.91 29.79
C GLY A 191 0.76 -58.61 30.06
N GLY A 192 0.92 -58.26 31.34
CA GLY A 192 2.20 -57.72 31.85
C GLY A 192 2.47 -56.22 31.79
N ALA A 193 2.34 -55.59 32.96
CA ALA A 193 2.97 -54.36 33.48
C ALA A 193 4.13 -53.69 32.70
N ARG A 194 4.10 -52.35 32.58
CA ARG A 194 5.20 -51.45 33.04
C ARG A 194 4.85 -49.95 33.02
N LYS A 195 5.10 -49.29 34.15
CA LYS A 195 5.14 -47.82 34.35
C LYS A 195 6.04 -47.12 33.32
N LYS A 196 5.58 -45.99 32.74
CA LYS A 196 6.46 -44.88 32.33
C LYS A 196 5.93 -43.53 32.82
N LYS A 197 6.81 -42.85 33.54
CA LYS A 197 6.67 -41.53 34.19
C LYS A 197 6.28 -40.44 33.18
N GLY A 198 5.36 -39.57 33.58
CA GLY A 198 5.09 -38.31 32.91
C GLY A 198 6.32 -37.41 32.87
N ARG A 199 6.58 -36.80 31.70
CA ARG A 199 7.43 -35.62 31.57
C ARG A 199 6.53 -34.40 31.46
N GLY A 200 6.60 -33.54 32.48
CA GLY A 200 5.82 -32.32 32.57
C GLY A 200 6.14 -31.31 31.47
N ARG A 201 5.09 -30.63 31.00
CA ARG A 201 5.14 -29.41 30.19
C ARG A 201 5.83 -28.31 30.99
N LYS A 202 6.98 -27.84 30.52
CA LYS A 202 7.64 -26.63 31.03
C LYS A 202 6.92 -25.42 30.42
N LYS A 203 6.31 -24.59 31.26
CA LYS A 203 5.75 -23.28 30.86
C LYS A 203 6.88 -22.39 30.34
N MET A 204 6.77 -21.94 29.09
CA MET A 204 7.54 -20.80 28.58
C MET A 204 6.93 -19.53 29.17
N GLN A 205 7.75 -18.71 29.80
CA GLN A 205 7.37 -17.38 30.27
C GLN A 205 7.35 -16.43 29.07
N GLU A 206 6.31 -15.61 28.99
CA GLU A 206 6.19 -14.49 28.06
C GLU A 206 7.26 -13.45 28.39
N ALA A 207 8.03 -13.04 27.37
CA ALA A 207 8.83 -11.84 27.42
C ALA A 207 7.99 -10.69 26.86
N THR A 208 7.59 -9.79 27.75
CA THR A 208 6.97 -8.50 27.44
C THR A 208 8.01 -7.59 26.78
N TRP A 209 7.63 -6.91 25.70
CA TRP A 209 8.38 -5.80 25.10
C TRP A 209 8.15 -4.51 25.88
#